data_AF-D8Q7T1-F1
#
_entry.id   AF-D8Q7T1-F1
#
_cell.length_a   1.000
_cell.length_b   1.000
_cell.length_c   1.000
_cell.angle_alpha   90.00
_cell.angle_beta   90.00
_cell.angle_gamma   90.00
#
_symmetry.space_group_name_H-M   'P 1'
#
loop_
_entity.id
_entity.type
_entity.pdbx_description
1 polymer ?
#
loop_
_entity_poly.entity_id
_entity_poly.type
_entity_poly.pdbx_seq_one_letter_code
_entity_poly.pdbx_strand_id
1 'polypeptide(L)'
;MPSYLGKEDPLDALCHHFNVQRVRCTETTPPTTLDMPASSDSNLPTHVLAITQQDGNASAPPIIVPFNMPKFAQGFRTELITAPDEPATTYSAATQMATVPVVPLTVPHAASIPLLMLFGLGLEAEPNMLAARLLPPHVIEEFPNAAAMAQVLSQLGDDLFNRVVRYNKGLWANVLALGLRDAQLTGMVQTAWNVAAEARRMRQQWPGH
;
A
#
# COMPACT_ATOMS: atom_id res chain seq x y z
N MET A 1 -14.68 -0.32 14.93
CA MET A 1 -13.51 -1.21 15.09
C MET A 1 -12.32 -0.33 15.41
N PRO A 2 -11.40 -0.73 16.31
CA PRO A 2 -10.16 0.00 16.52
C PRO A 2 -9.33 0.01 15.22
N SER A 3 -8.66 1.13 14.92
CA SER A 3 -7.76 1.24 13.75
C SER A 3 -6.67 0.17 13.76
N TYR A 4 -6.42 -0.44 12.61
CA TYR A 4 -5.33 -1.42 12.45
C TYR A 4 -3.96 -0.74 12.48
N LEU A 5 -3.86 0.50 11.99
CA LEU A 5 -2.60 1.22 11.83
C LEU A 5 -2.07 1.87 13.10
N GLY A 6 -2.83 1.85 14.19
CA GLY A 6 -2.40 2.39 15.48
C GLY A 6 -1.27 1.60 16.14
N LYS A 7 -1.03 0.35 15.71
CA LYS A 7 -0.01 -0.54 16.30
C LYS A 7 0.84 -1.31 15.28
N GLU A 8 0.34 -1.51 14.06
CA GLU A 8 0.93 -2.42 13.08
C GLU A 8 1.47 -1.71 11.83
N ASP A 9 2.38 -2.37 11.13
CA ASP A 9 2.72 -2.04 9.74
C ASP A 9 1.52 -2.37 8.82
N PRO A 10 1.30 -1.60 7.73
CA PRO A 10 0.17 -1.83 6.84
C PRO A 10 0.02 -3.26 6.27
N LEU A 11 1.12 -3.95 6.00
CA LEU A 11 1.08 -5.32 5.51
C LEU A 11 0.72 -6.31 6.63
N ASP A 12 1.24 -6.10 7.83
CA ASP A 12 0.92 -6.95 8.98
C ASP A 12 -0.57 -6.80 9.34
N ALA A 13 -1.12 -5.59 9.26
CA ALA A 13 -2.55 -5.30 9.39
C ALA A 13 -3.42 -6.03 8.35
N LEU A 14 -2.98 -6.10 7.08
CA LEU A 14 -3.68 -6.88 6.06
C LEU A 14 -3.66 -8.38 6.38
N CYS A 15 -2.49 -8.91 6.74
CA CYS A 15 -2.34 -10.31 7.13
C CYS A 15 -3.24 -10.67 8.31
N HIS A 16 -3.24 -9.83 9.35
CA HIS A 16 -4.10 -9.95 10.52
C HIS A 16 -5.58 -9.93 10.12
N HIS A 17 -6.03 -8.95 9.33
CA HIS A 17 -7.42 -8.89 8.88
C HIS A 17 -7.86 -10.20 8.20
N PHE A 18 -7.02 -10.77 7.35
CA PHE A 18 -7.32 -11.99 6.59
C PHE A 18 -6.95 -13.29 7.32
N ASN A 19 -6.64 -13.23 8.63
CA ASN A 19 -6.28 -14.38 9.47
C ASN A 19 -5.14 -15.25 8.90
N VAL A 20 -4.23 -14.65 8.12
CA VAL A 20 -3.06 -15.32 7.55
C VAL A 20 -1.77 -14.72 8.10
N GLN A 21 -0.70 -15.51 8.09
CA GLN A 21 0.63 -15.03 8.44
C GLN A 21 1.35 -14.51 7.20
N ARG A 22 2.23 -13.53 7.41
CA ARG A 22 3.06 -12.97 6.35
C ARG A 22 4.04 -14.03 5.83
N VAL A 23 3.95 -14.32 4.54
CA VAL A 23 4.86 -15.23 3.83
C VAL A 23 5.87 -14.43 3.01
N ARG A 24 7.09 -14.94 2.88
CA ARG A 24 8.10 -14.41 1.97
C ARG A 24 8.20 -15.32 0.76
N CYS A 25 8.05 -14.77 -0.43
CA CYS A 25 8.35 -15.49 -1.65
C CYS A 25 9.84 -15.31 -1.97
N THR A 26 10.58 -16.42 -2.03
CA THR A 26 12.01 -16.41 -2.39
C THR A 26 12.25 -16.60 -3.88
N GLU A 27 11.20 -16.95 -4.62
CA GLU A 27 11.27 -17.19 -6.06
C GLU A 27 11.12 -15.88 -6.83
N THR A 28 11.85 -15.77 -7.94
CA THR A 28 11.78 -14.62 -8.84
C THR A 28 10.53 -14.65 -9.72
N THR A 29 10.00 -15.85 -9.96
CA THR A 29 8.73 -16.04 -10.67
C THR A 29 7.67 -16.41 -9.64
N PRO A 30 6.57 -15.68 -9.52
CA PRO A 30 5.53 -16.02 -8.56
C PRO A 30 4.85 -17.34 -8.95
N PRO A 31 4.62 -18.26 -7.99
CA PRO A 31 3.86 -19.48 -8.25
C PRO A 31 2.40 -19.14 -8.55
N THR A 32 1.61 -20.08 -9.08
CA THR A 32 0.17 -19.86 -9.35
C THR A 32 -0.67 -19.88 -8.08
N THR A 33 -0.24 -20.65 -7.08
CA THR A 33 -0.84 -20.72 -5.74
C THR A 33 0.25 -20.57 -4.67
N LEU A 34 -0.12 -20.02 -3.52
CA LEU A 34 0.77 -19.87 -2.37
C LEU A 34 0.10 -20.42 -1.12
N ASP A 35 0.84 -21.24 -0.38
CA ASP A 35 0.43 -21.71 0.93
C ASP A 35 0.76 -20.66 2.00
N MET A 36 -0.26 -20.23 2.73
CA MET A 36 -0.15 -19.28 3.82
C MET A 36 -0.61 -19.92 5.14
N PRO A 37 0.19 -19.87 6.22
CA PRO A 37 -0.28 -20.27 7.54
C PRO A 37 -1.47 -19.41 7.94
N ALA A 38 -2.55 -20.04 8.40
CA ALA A 38 -3.79 -19.36 8.75
C ALA A 38 -4.21 -19.69 10.19
N SER A 39 -4.53 -18.65 10.96
CA SER A 39 -4.93 -18.78 12.37
C SER A 39 -6.32 -19.41 12.53
N SER A 40 -7.19 -19.25 11.53
CA SER A 40 -8.52 -19.86 11.45
C SER A 40 -9.01 -19.93 10.00
N ASP A 41 -10.09 -20.65 9.74
CA ASP A 41 -10.79 -20.68 8.46
C ASP A 41 -11.68 -19.45 8.19
N SER A 42 -11.86 -18.58 9.19
CA SER A 42 -12.67 -17.37 9.05
C SER A 42 -11.93 -16.27 8.29
N ASN A 43 -12.64 -15.50 7.46
CA ASN A 43 -12.15 -14.33 6.73
C ASN A 43 -10.86 -14.53 5.93
N LEU A 44 -10.65 -15.72 5.34
CA LEU A 44 -9.49 -15.99 4.50
C LEU A 44 -9.46 -15.08 3.25
N PRO A 45 -8.25 -14.74 2.75
CA PRO A 45 -8.14 -14.00 1.51
C PRO A 45 -8.58 -14.88 0.34
N THR A 46 -9.18 -14.28 -0.67
CA THR A 46 -9.54 -15.02 -1.90
C THR A 46 -8.35 -15.19 -2.84
N HIS A 47 -7.39 -14.26 -2.75
CA HIS A 47 -6.25 -14.13 -3.63
C HIS A 47 -5.12 -13.45 -2.85
N VAL A 48 -3.88 -13.59 -3.34
CA VAL A 48 -2.75 -12.76 -2.95
C VAL A 48 -2.19 -12.04 -4.17
N LEU A 49 -1.77 -10.79 -3.99
CA LEU A 49 -0.97 -10.09 -5.00
C LEU A 49 0.50 -10.42 -4.78
N ALA A 50 1.21 -10.85 -5.82
CA ALA A 50 2.66 -10.86 -5.85
C ALA A 50 3.15 -9.55 -6.48
N ILE A 51 3.47 -8.57 -5.64
CA ILE A 51 3.79 -7.20 -6.05
C ILE A 51 5.28 -7.08 -6.40
N THR A 52 5.57 -6.65 -7.63
CA THR A 52 6.90 -6.22 -8.07
C THR A 52 6.90 -4.73 -8.42
N GLN A 53 8.07 -4.08 -8.42
CA GLN A 53 8.19 -2.66 -8.77
C GLN A 53 8.72 -2.50 -10.20
N GLN A 54 8.10 -1.65 -11.02
CA GLN A 54 8.43 -1.45 -12.45
C GLN A 54 9.92 -1.19 -12.72
N ASP A 55 10.52 -0.28 -11.94
CA ASP A 55 11.95 0.06 -12.04
C ASP A 55 12.76 -0.56 -10.89
N GLY A 56 12.25 -1.64 -10.28
CA GLY A 56 12.90 -2.33 -9.17
C GLY A 56 14.08 -3.19 -9.62
N ASN A 57 14.91 -3.59 -8.66
CA ASN A 57 15.85 -4.68 -8.89
C ASN A 57 15.06 -5.95 -9.26
N ALA A 58 15.28 -6.52 -10.45
CA ALA A 58 14.62 -7.73 -10.90
C ALA A 58 14.84 -8.94 -9.97
N SER A 59 15.87 -8.88 -9.12
CA SER A 59 16.17 -9.90 -8.10
C SER A 59 15.52 -9.61 -6.73
N ALA A 60 14.81 -8.49 -6.56
CA ALA A 60 14.10 -8.21 -5.32
C ALA A 60 12.88 -9.14 -5.19
N PRO A 61 12.70 -9.82 -4.05
CA PRO A 61 11.55 -10.70 -3.86
C PRO A 61 10.25 -9.90 -3.88
N PRO A 62 9.15 -10.44 -4.45
CA PRO A 62 7.89 -9.75 -4.49
C PRO A 62 7.28 -9.58 -3.09
N ILE A 63 6.53 -8.50 -2.89
CA ILE A 63 5.73 -8.32 -1.69
C ILE A 63 4.41 -9.08 -1.87
N ILE A 64 4.15 -10.04 -0.98
CA ILE A 64 2.90 -10.81 -0.99
C ILE A 64 1.85 -10.05 -0.18
N VAL A 65 0.73 -9.70 -0.82
CA VAL A 65 -0.34 -8.90 -0.20
C VAL A 65 -1.67 -9.65 -0.29
N PRO A 66 -2.24 -10.14 0.83
CA PRO A 66 -3.52 -10.83 0.82
C PRO A 66 -4.68 -9.87 0.55
N PHE A 67 -5.67 -10.32 -0.21
CA PHE A 67 -6.86 -9.53 -0.48
C PHE A 67 -8.10 -10.36 -0.82
N ASN A 68 -9.25 -9.67 -0.79
CA ASN A 68 -10.53 -10.19 -1.23
C ASN A 68 -10.89 -9.56 -2.58
N MET A 69 -11.06 -10.38 -3.62
CA MET A 69 -11.30 -9.95 -4.99
C MET A 69 -12.58 -9.12 -5.15
N PRO A 70 -13.73 -9.53 -4.55
CA PRO A 70 -14.91 -8.66 -4.50
C PRO A 70 -14.64 -7.26 -3.90
N LYS A 71 -13.93 -7.17 -2.77
CA LYS A 71 -13.57 -5.86 -2.17
C LYS A 71 -12.62 -5.07 -3.08
N PHE A 72 -11.67 -5.74 -3.73
CA PHE A 72 -10.77 -5.08 -4.69
C PHE A 72 -11.54 -4.49 -5.87
N ALA A 73 -12.51 -5.22 -6.41
CA ALA A 73 -13.36 -4.74 -7.50
C ALA A 73 -14.20 -3.52 -7.13
N GLN A 74 -14.52 -3.36 -5.83
CA GLN A 74 -15.20 -2.17 -5.32
C GLN A 74 -14.25 -0.97 -5.16
N GLY A 75 -13.00 -1.21 -4.77
CA GLY A 75 -12.01 -0.17 -4.51
C GLY A 75 -11.20 0.30 -5.72
N PHE A 76 -10.97 -0.58 -6.70
CA PHE A 76 -9.98 -0.40 -7.76
C PHE A 76 -10.53 -0.80 -9.15
N ARG A 77 -9.74 -0.58 -10.20
CA ARG A 77 -10.04 -1.11 -11.55
C ARG A 77 -9.60 -2.56 -11.65
N THR A 78 -10.52 -3.44 -12.05
CA THR A 78 -10.28 -4.90 -12.14
C THR A 78 -9.59 -5.31 -13.43
N GLU A 79 -9.68 -4.51 -14.50
CA GLU A 79 -9.05 -4.77 -15.81
C GLU A 79 -7.51 -4.91 -15.72
N LEU A 80 -6.93 -4.49 -14.60
CA LEU A 80 -5.50 -4.51 -14.34
C LEU A 80 -5.01 -5.85 -13.78
N ILE A 81 -5.92 -6.71 -13.31
CA ILE A 81 -5.60 -8.02 -12.78
C ILE A 81 -6.33 -9.09 -13.59
N THR A 82 -5.56 -10.00 -14.18
CA THR A 82 -6.14 -11.22 -14.74
C THR A 82 -6.24 -12.21 -13.59
N ALA A 83 -7.46 -12.44 -13.09
CA ALA A 83 -7.66 -13.52 -12.14
C ALA A 83 -7.30 -14.85 -12.84
N PRO A 84 -6.48 -15.71 -12.22
CA PRO A 84 -6.24 -17.05 -12.75
C PRO A 84 -7.57 -17.79 -12.92
N ASP A 85 -7.68 -18.64 -13.94
CA ASP A 85 -8.78 -19.62 -14.07
C ASP A 85 -8.69 -20.75 -13.00
N GLU A 86 -7.76 -20.63 -12.06
CA GLU A 86 -7.31 -21.63 -11.08
C GLU A 86 -7.98 -21.46 -9.69
N PRO A 87 -7.96 -22.49 -8.82
CA PRO A 87 -9.06 -22.78 -7.91
C PRO A 87 -9.21 -21.76 -6.78
N ALA A 88 -10.44 -21.63 -6.27
CA ALA A 88 -10.73 -20.82 -5.10
C ALA A 88 -9.86 -21.21 -3.89
N THR A 89 -9.62 -20.25 -2.99
CA THR A 89 -8.91 -20.49 -1.73
C THR A 89 -9.42 -21.73 -1.00
N THR A 90 -8.50 -22.63 -0.66
CA THR A 90 -8.80 -23.82 0.15
C THR A 90 -8.12 -23.74 1.51
N TYR A 91 -8.74 -24.30 2.55
CA TYR A 91 -8.18 -24.36 3.90
C TYR A 91 -8.07 -25.80 4.38
N SER A 92 -6.90 -26.15 4.89
CA SER A 92 -6.64 -27.43 5.54
C SER A 92 -6.58 -27.24 7.06
N ALA A 93 -7.60 -27.70 7.78
CA ALA A 93 -7.62 -27.65 9.23
C ALA A 93 -6.52 -28.52 9.88
N ALA A 94 -6.12 -29.61 9.21
CA ALA A 94 -5.09 -30.51 9.70
C ALA A 94 -3.69 -29.86 9.74
N THR A 95 -3.41 -28.95 8.80
CA THR A 95 -2.12 -28.26 8.70
C THR A 95 -2.20 -26.79 9.07
N GLN A 96 -3.41 -26.25 9.27
CA GLN A 96 -3.69 -24.83 9.45
C GLN A 96 -3.09 -23.97 8.31
N MET A 97 -3.19 -24.47 7.07
CA MET A 97 -2.69 -23.79 5.88
C MET A 97 -3.85 -23.42 4.95
N ALA A 98 -3.82 -22.19 4.45
CA ALA A 98 -4.65 -21.73 3.36
C ALA A 98 -3.84 -21.71 2.06
N THR A 99 -4.30 -22.44 1.05
CA THR A 99 -3.73 -22.39 -0.31
C THR A 99 -4.51 -21.35 -1.09
N VAL A 100 -3.83 -20.28 -1.52
CA VAL A 100 -4.46 -19.08 -2.07
C VAL A 100 -3.91 -18.79 -3.48
N PRO A 101 -4.76 -18.48 -4.47
CA PRO A 101 -4.32 -18.04 -5.79
C PRO A 101 -3.44 -16.80 -5.76
N VAL A 102 -2.41 -16.79 -6.58
CA VAL A 102 -1.45 -15.68 -6.69
C VAL A 102 -1.71 -14.91 -7.98
N VAL A 103 -1.80 -13.59 -7.85
CA VAL A 103 -1.97 -12.67 -8.96
C VAL A 103 -0.70 -11.81 -9.08
N PRO A 104 0.12 -11.99 -10.12
CA PRO A 104 1.28 -11.13 -10.33
C PRO A 104 0.83 -9.71 -10.69
N LEU A 105 1.45 -8.70 -10.06
CA LEU A 105 1.13 -7.30 -10.36
C LEU A 105 2.38 -6.44 -10.24
N THR A 106 2.74 -5.78 -11.34
CA THR A 106 3.85 -4.83 -11.38
C THR A 106 3.33 -3.41 -11.18
N VAL A 107 3.89 -2.68 -10.21
CA VAL A 107 3.40 -1.35 -9.82
C VAL A 107 4.52 -0.30 -9.82
N PRO A 108 4.20 1.00 -9.91
CA PRO A 108 5.19 2.07 -9.79
C PRO A 108 5.98 2.07 -8.48
N HIS A 109 5.35 1.74 -7.35
CA HIS A 109 6.00 1.73 -6.05
C HIS A 109 5.47 0.63 -5.12
N ALA A 110 6.24 -0.46 -4.96
CA ALA A 110 5.76 -1.65 -4.25
C ALA A 110 5.46 -1.38 -2.77
N ALA A 111 6.31 -0.61 -2.08
CA ALA A 111 6.20 -0.38 -0.64
C ALA A 111 4.96 0.42 -0.21
N SER A 112 4.29 1.12 -1.12
CA SER A 112 3.04 1.85 -0.81
C SER A 112 1.78 1.03 -1.05
N ILE A 113 1.87 -0.16 -1.65
CA ILE A 113 0.70 -1.00 -1.95
C ILE A 113 -0.02 -1.46 -0.68
N PRO A 114 0.64 -1.96 0.38
CA PRO A 114 -0.08 -2.41 1.56
C PRO A 114 -0.95 -1.32 2.21
N LEU A 115 -0.42 -0.09 2.31
CA LEU A 115 -1.19 1.06 2.80
C LEU A 115 -2.37 1.37 1.88
N LEU A 116 -2.13 1.44 0.56
CA LEU A 116 -3.19 1.71 -0.41
C LEU A 116 -4.30 0.65 -0.38
N MET A 117 -3.93 -0.63 -0.21
CA MET A 117 -4.86 -1.74 -0.13
C MET A 117 -5.72 -1.69 1.14
N LEU A 118 -5.16 -1.34 2.29
CA LEU A 118 -5.96 -1.20 3.52
C LEU A 118 -7.12 -0.21 3.35
N PHE A 119 -6.83 0.96 2.81
CA PHE A 119 -7.84 2.01 2.62
C PHE A 119 -8.74 1.71 1.41
N GLY A 120 -8.16 1.31 0.27
CA GLY A 120 -8.92 1.05 -0.95
C GLY A 120 -9.86 -0.16 -0.85
N LEU A 121 -9.55 -1.14 0.00
CA LEU A 121 -10.47 -2.26 0.30
C LEU A 121 -11.49 -1.93 1.40
N GLY A 122 -11.45 -0.70 1.96
CA GLY A 122 -12.33 -0.26 3.04
C GLY A 122 -12.07 -0.98 4.38
N LEU A 123 -10.84 -1.47 4.61
CA LEU A 123 -10.45 -2.14 5.86
C LEU A 123 -9.98 -1.14 6.92
N GLU A 124 -9.37 -0.05 6.47
CA GLU A 124 -9.11 1.14 7.27
C GLU A 124 -9.91 2.31 6.70
N ALA A 125 -10.60 3.02 7.59
CA ALA A 125 -11.51 4.09 7.23
C ALA A 125 -11.14 5.42 7.89
N GLU A 126 -10.20 5.42 8.84
CA GLU A 126 -9.80 6.63 9.58
C GLU A 126 -8.88 7.53 8.72
N PRO A 127 -9.36 8.69 8.24
CA PRO A 127 -8.56 9.53 7.34
C PRO A 127 -7.32 10.08 8.04
N ASN A 128 -7.41 10.34 9.34
CA ASN A 128 -6.28 10.84 10.14
C ASN A 128 -5.11 9.85 10.16
N MET A 129 -5.39 8.55 10.14
CA MET A 129 -4.36 7.51 10.07
C MET A 129 -3.66 7.53 8.71
N LEU A 130 -4.39 7.78 7.63
CA LEU A 130 -3.77 7.97 6.32
C LEU A 130 -2.86 9.20 6.34
N ALA A 131 -3.38 10.36 6.76
CA ALA A 131 -2.63 11.61 6.79
C ALA A 131 -1.31 11.46 7.56
N ALA A 132 -1.35 10.83 8.74
CA ALA A 132 -0.19 10.55 9.57
C ALA A 132 0.85 9.60 8.93
N ARG A 133 0.44 8.78 7.94
CA ARG A 133 1.35 7.93 7.16
C ARG A 133 1.92 8.63 5.93
N LEU A 134 1.28 9.69 5.44
CA LEU A 134 1.71 10.45 4.26
C LEU A 134 2.65 11.60 4.61
N LEU A 135 2.42 12.26 5.74
CA LEU A 135 3.15 13.45 6.14
C LEU A 135 3.55 13.36 7.61
N PRO A 136 4.72 13.91 7.99
CA PRO A 136 5.11 14.02 9.39
C PRO A 136 4.12 14.89 10.20
N PRO A 137 3.95 14.65 11.52
CA PRO A 137 3.00 15.39 12.34
C PRO A 137 3.17 16.93 12.29
N HIS A 138 4.41 17.42 12.38
CA HIS A 138 4.70 18.85 12.32
C HIS A 138 4.37 19.49 10.96
N VAL A 139 4.30 18.70 9.87
CA VAL A 139 3.80 19.19 8.57
C VAL A 139 2.27 19.26 8.59
N ILE A 140 1.61 18.31 9.27
CA ILE A 140 0.15 18.26 9.38
C ILE A 140 -0.40 19.39 10.25
N GLU A 141 0.35 19.85 11.26
CA GLU A 141 -0.02 20.97 12.13
C GLU A 141 -0.30 22.27 11.36
N GLU A 142 0.32 22.45 10.19
CA GLU A 142 0.12 23.62 9.32
C GLU A 142 -1.15 23.53 8.45
N PHE A 143 -1.91 22.43 8.54
CA PHE A 143 -3.16 22.27 7.80
C PHE A 143 -4.19 23.34 8.21
N PRO A 144 -4.95 23.94 7.26
CA PRO A 144 -5.05 23.61 5.83
C PRO A 144 -4.12 24.40 4.89
N ASN A 145 -3.11 25.09 5.40
CA ASN A 145 -2.25 25.95 4.58
C ASN A 145 -1.16 25.13 3.86
N ALA A 146 -1.48 24.64 2.65
CA ALA A 146 -0.56 23.81 1.86
C ALA A 146 0.81 24.46 1.59
N ALA A 147 0.89 25.79 1.49
CA ALA A 147 2.16 26.49 1.31
C ALA A 147 3.03 26.44 2.58
N ALA A 148 2.43 26.63 3.75
CA ALA A 148 3.12 26.46 5.04
C ALA A 148 3.55 25.01 5.26
N MET A 149 2.66 24.04 4.95
CA MET A 149 3.00 22.61 5.00
C MET A 149 4.22 22.30 4.12
N ALA A 150 4.26 22.83 2.89
CA ALA A 150 5.38 22.62 1.96
C ALA A 150 6.68 23.27 2.47
N GLN A 151 6.58 24.48 3.04
CA GLN A 151 7.72 25.17 3.64
C GLN A 151 8.31 24.35 4.80
N VAL A 152 7.48 23.89 5.74
CA VAL A 152 7.93 23.07 6.88
C VAL A 152 8.54 21.75 6.38
N LEU A 153 7.90 21.08 5.42
CA LEU A 153 8.44 19.87 4.82
C LEU A 153 9.80 20.11 4.15
N SER A 154 9.99 21.26 3.50
CA SER A 154 11.25 21.63 2.85
C SER A 154 12.41 21.83 3.83
N GLN A 155 12.14 22.02 5.12
CA GLN A 155 13.16 22.26 6.15
C GLN A 155 13.64 20.98 6.86
N LEU A 156 13.10 19.81 6.51
CA LEU A 156 13.47 18.54 7.12
C LEU A 156 14.93 18.12 6.86
N GLY A 157 15.44 17.13 7.58
CA GLY A 157 16.69 16.47 7.18
C GLY A 157 16.54 15.78 5.81
N ASP A 158 17.61 15.75 5.00
CA ASP A 158 17.58 15.22 3.64
C ASP A 158 17.04 13.79 3.53
N ASP A 159 17.42 12.91 4.46
CA ASP A 159 16.97 11.52 4.46
C ASP A 159 15.45 11.40 4.66
N LEU A 160 14.89 12.14 5.63
CA LEU A 160 13.47 12.12 5.91
C LEU A 160 12.69 12.79 4.78
N PHE A 161 13.18 13.94 4.29
CA PHE A 161 12.60 14.65 3.16
C PHE A 161 12.51 13.75 1.92
N ASN A 162 13.63 13.15 1.51
CA ASN A 162 13.69 12.29 0.33
C ASN A 162 12.79 11.06 0.48
N ARG A 163 12.70 10.49 1.70
CA ARG A 163 11.80 9.38 1.99
C ARG A 163 10.34 9.76 1.80
N VAL A 164 9.90 10.87 2.40
CA VAL A 164 8.50 11.35 2.29
C VAL A 164 8.14 11.68 0.84
N VAL A 165 9.00 12.41 0.14
CA VAL A 165 8.79 12.77 -1.27
C VAL A 165 8.70 11.53 -2.16
N ARG A 166 9.64 10.58 -2.00
CA ARG A 166 9.63 9.33 -2.77
C ARG A 166 8.39 8.50 -2.49
N TYR A 167 8.02 8.36 -1.21
CA TYR A 167 6.85 7.58 -0.80
C TYR A 167 5.55 8.18 -1.34
N ASN A 168 5.34 9.49 -1.17
CA ASN A 168 4.11 10.16 -1.65
C ASN A 168 4.02 10.16 -3.17
N LYS A 169 5.15 10.35 -3.88
CA LYS A 169 5.20 10.19 -5.34
C LYS A 169 4.77 8.79 -5.76
N GLY A 170 5.33 7.78 -5.11
CA GLY A 170 5.08 6.37 -5.41
C GLY A 170 3.63 5.97 -5.14
N LEU A 171 3.08 6.38 -3.99
CA LEU A 171 1.69 6.14 -3.65
C LEU A 171 0.74 6.84 -4.64
N TRP A 172 0.99 8.10 -4.99
CA TRP A 172 0.20 8.81 -5.99
C TRP A 172 0.24 8.12 -7.36
N ALA A 173 1.43 7.66 -7.78
CA ALA A 173 1.56 6.90 -9.02
C ALA A 173 0.77 5.58 -8.98
N ASN A 174 0.75 4.87 -7.85
CA ASN A 174 -0.08 3.67 -7.68
C ASN A 174 -1.58 3.98 -7.68
N VAL A 175 -2.01 5.08 -7.06
CA VAL A 175 -3.42 5.53 -7.09
C VAL A 175 -3.91 5.69 -8.53
N LEU A 176 -3.10 6.35 -9.37
CA LEU A 176 -3.38 6.52 -10.79
C LEU A 176 -3.32 5.20 -11.56
N ALA A 177 -2.28 4.39 -11.33
CA ALA A 177 -2.06 3.14 -12.05
C ALA A 177 -3.15 2.10 -11.75
N LEU A 178 -3.57 1.96 -10.49
CA LEU A 178 -4.59 1.00 -10.06
C LEU A 178 -6.02 1.50 -10.24
N GLY A 179 -6.18 2.79 -10.55
CA GLY A 179 -7.48 3.43 -10.71
C GLY A 179 -8.33 3.32 -9.45
N LEU A 180 -7.80 3.78 -8.32
CA LEU A 180 -8.54 3.87 -7.07
C LEU A 180 -9.85 4.64 -7.28
N ARG A 181 -10.97 4.09 -6.81
CA ARG A 181 -12.32 4.65 -7.02
C ARG A 181 -12.75 5.62 -5.94
N ASP A 182 -12.18 5.54 -4.75
CA ASP A 182 -12.50 6.44 -3.64
C ASP A 182 -11.92 7.84 -3.90
N ALA A 183 -12.81 8.80 -4.18
CA ALA A 183 -12.45 10.18 -4.49
C ALA A 183 -11.88 10.93 -3.28
N GLN A 184 -12.33 10.63 -2.06
CA GLN A 184 -11.83 11.26 -0.85
C GLN A 184 -10.39 10.81 -0.59
N LEU A 185 -10.15 9.49 -0.64
CA LEU A 185 -8.82 8.91 -0.49
C LEU A 185 -7.86 9.43 -1.56
N THR A 186 -8.32 9.49 -2.82
CA THR A 186 -7.56 10.05 -3.94
C THR A 186 -7.18 11.51 -3.69
N GLY A 187 -8.13 12.35 -3.24
CA GLY A 187 -7.89 13.76 -2.94
C GLY A 187 -6.88 13.97 -1.81
N MET A 188 -6.89 13.12 -0.78
CA MET A 188 -5.92 13.16 0.32
C MET A 188 -4.50 12.83 -0.15
N VAL A 189 -4.34 11.73 -0.90
CA VAL A 189 -3.04 11.34 -1.45
C VAL A 189 -2.51 12.41 -2.42
N GLN A 190 -3.39 12.97 -3.26
CA GLN A 190 -3.03 14.05 -4.17
C GLN A 190 -2.55 15.30 -3.42
N THR A 191 -3.24 15.68 -2.33
CA THR A 191 -2.86 16.82 -1.50
C THR A 191 -1.47 16.62 -0.89
N ALA A 192 -1.22 15.45 -0.29
CA ALA A 192 0.09 15.13 0.29
C ALA A 192 1.20 15.11 -0.77
N TRP A 193 0.90 14.62 -1.98
CA TRP A 193 1.84 14.68 -3.10
C TRP A 193 2.13 16.11 -3.56
N ASN A 194 1.10 16.96 -3.69
CA ASN A 194 1.28 18.36 -4.06
C ASN A 194 2.16 19.12 -3.07
N VAL A 195 1.93 18.92 -1.76
CA VAL A 195 2.79 19.47 -0.69
C VAL A 195 4.23 19.01 -0.84
N ALA A 196 4.46 17.71 -1.07
CA ALA A 196 5.80 17.15 -1.25
C ALA A 196 6.50 17.65 -2.52
N ALA A 197 5.75 17.81 -3.62
CA ALA A 197 6.26 18.33 -4.88
C ALA A 197 6.66 19.82 -4.76
N GLU A 198 5.85 20.62 -4.05
CA GLU A 198 6.15 22.03 -3.79
C GLU A 198 7.37 22.19 -2.88
N ALA A 199 7.44 21.44 -1.79
CA ALA A 199 8.59 21.44 -0.89
C ALA A 199 9.90 21.10 -1.62
N ARG A 200 9.84 20.18 -2.58
CA ARG A 200 10.97 19.85 -3.47
C ARG A 200 11.35 21.01 -4.38
N ARG A 201 10.37 21.72 -4.95
CA ARG A 201 10.64 22.91 -5.78
C ARG A 201 11.35 23.98 -4.95
N MET A 202 10.88 24.25 -3.73
CA MET A 202 11.48 25.22 -2.82
C MET A 202 12.98 24.93 -2.57
N ARG A 203 13.33 23.67 -2.29
CA ARG A 203 14.75 23.26 -2.12
C ARG A 203 15.60 23.43 -3.37
N GLN A 204 15.03 23.17 -4.54
CA GLN A 204 15.75 23.34 -5.81
C GLN A 204 16.01 24.82 -6.13
N GLN A 205 15.14 25.72 -5.65
CA GLN A 205 15.28 27.17 -5.81
C GLN A 205 16.24 27.80 -4.80
N TRP A 206 16.46 27.17 -3.63
CA TRP A 206 17.44 27.60 -2.62
C TRP A 206 18.50 26.52 -2.34
N PRO A 207 19.44 26.26 -3.26
CA PRO A 207 20.50 25.27 -3.07
C PRO A 207 21.63 25.70 -2.10
N GLY A 208 21.38 26.61 -1.15
CA GLY A 208 22.44 27.09 -0.26
C GLY A 208 21.94 27.69 1.04
N HIS A 209 21.99 26.89 2.10
CA HIS A 209 22.37 27.31 3.46
C HIS A 209 23.13 26.17 4.13
#